data_AF-A0A932G390-F1
#
_entry.id   AF-A0A932G390-F1
#
_cell.length_a   1.000
_cell.length_b   1.000
_cell.length_c   1.000
_cell.angle_alpha   90.00
_cell.angle_beta   90.00
_cell.angle_gamma   90.00
#
_symmetry.space_group_name_H-M   'P 1'
#
loop_
_entity.id
_entity.type
_entity.pdbx_description
1 polymer ?
#
loop_
_entity_poly.entity_id
_entity_poly.type
_entity_poly.pdbx_seq_one_letter_code
_entity_poly.pdbx_strand_id
1 'polypeptide(L)'
;MKHPSSEEWMAFLYGETSADAKETLQAHLHVCPPCKATVDNWRATMGHLQSWRVPAQEPPAARAVPMLKWAIAALVVLGVGVGVGRLSAPPGAVPAALRAALLPELRKELSADLQAALSADRSGLTNDFRRQLRAGFEQMASDTLAVSRTETQLLLSDFIQTYNLNREQDRQATMAAYQQSERLRRADYASLRKDLETVAVVAENRLQQAQYEIGELASNTRPTPVFNNSNRKGN
;
A
#
# COMPACT_ATOMS: atom_id res chain seq x y z
N MET A 1 -8.37 -36.46 9.47
CA MET A 1 -7.33 -36.06 10.46
C MET A 1 -7.76 -34.71 11.05
N LYS A 2 -7.40 -34.42 12.30
CA LYS A 2 -7.69 -33.11 12.90
C LYS A 2 -6.69 -32.10 12.35
N HIS A 3 -7.17 -31.06 11.69
CA HIS A 3 -6.30 -29.98 11.18
C HIS A 3 -6.00 -29.00 12.32
N PRO A 4 -4.74 -28.55 12.48
CA PRO A 4 -4.39 -27.51 13.43
C PRO A 4 -5.13 -26.20 13.11
N SER A 5 -5.44 -25.43 14.15
CA SER A 5 -6.16 -24.17 14.00
C SER A 5 -5.29 -23.12 13.30
N SER A 6 -5.91 -22.07 12.78
CA SER A 6 -5.15 -20.95 12.20
C SER A 6 -4.24 -20.27 13.24
N GLU A 7 -4.65 -20.23 14.50
CA GLU A 7 -3.86 -19.62 15.59
C GLU A 7 -2.59 -20.43 15.88
N GLU A 8 -2.70 -21.77 15.91
CA GLU A 8 -1.55 -22.66 16.08
C GLU A 8 -0.53 -22.49 14.95
N TRP A 9 -1.01 -22.32 13.71
CA TRP A 9 -0.12 -22.05 12.58
C TRP A 9 0.53 -20.67 12.64
N MET A 10 -0.18 -19.64 13.11
CA MET A 10 0.41 -18.31 13.30
C MET A 10 1.49 -18.32 14.37
N ALA A 11 1.23 -18.95 15.52
CA ALA A 11 2.23 -19.14 16.56
C ALA A 11 3.45 -19.92 16.05
N PHE A 12 3.25 -20.94 15.20
CA PHE A 12 4.35 -21.65 14.54
C PHE A 12 5.15 -20.77 13.59
N LEU A 13 4.49 -19.95 12.77
CA LEU A 13 5.14 -19.06 11.80
C LEU A 13 5.95 -17.95 12.48
N TYR A 14 5.47 -17.40 13.59
CA TYR A 14 6.18 -16.38 14.36
C TYR A 14 7.20 -16.95 15.36
N GLY A 15 7.28 -18.28 15.50
CA GLY A 15 8.23 -18.94 16.40
C GLY A 15 7.82 -18.89 17.88
N GLU A 16 6.54 -18.67 18.16
CA GLU A 16 5.95 -18.61 19.51
C GLU A 16 5.50 -19.98 20.04
N THR A 17 5.78 -21.07 19.29
CA THR A 17 5.47 -22.45 19.69
C THR A 17 6.65 -23.11 20.40
N SER A 18 6.35 -24.02 21.33
CA SER A 18 7.37 -24.86 21.97
C SER A 18 8.06 -25.79 20.96
N ALA A 19 9.25 -26.29 21.29
CA ALA A 19 10.01 -27.18 20.40
C ALA A 19 9.22 -28.44 20.01
N ASP A 20 8.54 -29.07 20.97
CA ASP A 20 7.72 -30.26 20.74
C ASP A 20 6.52 -29.97 19.82
N ALA A 21 5.86 -28.82 20.02
CA ALA A 21 4.73 -28.40 19.18
C ALA A 21 5.19 -28.09 17.74
N LYS A 22 6.37 -27.48 17.60
CA LYS A 22 6.98 -27.18 16.30
C LYS A 22 7.27 -28.45 15.51
N GLU A 23 7.85 -29.48 16.13
CA GLU A 23 8.14 -30.76 15.49
C GLU A 23 6.84 -31.45 15.03
N THR A 24 5.82 -31.45 15.88
CA THR A 24 4.50 -32.03 15.57
C THR A 24 3.83 -31.34 14.40
N LEU A 25 3.84 -30.00 14.37
CA LEU A 25 3.29 -29.20 13.28
C LEU A 25 4.09 -29.37 11.97
N GLN A 26 5.40 -29.48 12.06
CA GLN A 26 6.26 -29.74 10.91
C GLN A 26 6.00 -31.13 10.31
N ALA A 27 5.87 -32.16 11.15
CA ALA A 27 5.46 -33.50 10.72
C ALA A 27 4.09 -33.47 10.03
N HIS A 28 3.14 -32.68 10.55
CA HIS A 28 1.83 -32.50 9.92
C HIS A 28 1.93 -31.88 8.51
N LEU A 29 2.81 -30.90 8.30
CA LEU A 29 3.03 -30.30 6.97
C LEU A 29 3.60 -31.29 5.94
N HIS A 30 4.33 -32.31 6.38
CA HIS A 30 4.82 -33.37 5.49
C HIS A 30 3.70 -34.33 5.04
N VAL A 31 2.70 -34.54 5.89
CA VAL A 31 1.61 -35.51 5.64
C VAL A 31 0.38 -34.87 5.01
N CYS A 32 0.17 -33.56 5.20
CA CYS A 32 -1.05 -32.86 4.83
C CYS A 32 -0.80 -31.76 3.76
N PRO A 33 -0.96 -32.07 2.46
CA PRO A 33 -0.82 -31.09 1.37
C PRO A 33 -1.66 -29.82 1.49
N PRO A 34 -2.95 -29.84 1.91
CA PRO A 34 -3.74 -28.62 1.99
C PRO A 34 -3.21 -27.66 3.07
N CYS A 35 -2.83 -28.17 4.25
CA CYS A 35 -2.23 -27.33 5.29
C CYS A 35 -0.88 -26.74 4.84
N LYS A 36 -0.08 -27.53 4.10
CA LYS A 36 1.16 -27.04 3.51
C LYS A 36 0.92 -25.88 2.55
N ALA A 37 -0.04 -26.00 1.64
CA ALA A 37 -0.38 -24.94 0.70
C ALA A 37 -0.78 -23.63 1.41
N THR A 38 -1.57 -23.72 2.49
CA THR A 38 -1.95 -22.55 3.29
C THR A 38 -0.74 -21.89 3.95
N VAL A 39 0.12 -22.66 4.60
CA VAL A 39 1.31 -22.14 5.29
C VAL A 39 2.31 -21.54 4.31
N ASP A 40 2.51 -22.16 3.15
CA ASP A 40 3.42 -21.64 2.11
C ASP A 40 2.89 -20.32 1.52
N ASN A 41 1.57 -20.20 1.33
CA ASN A 41 0.95 -18.93 0.91
C ASN A 41 1.16 -17.80 1.93
N TRP A 42 1.03 -18.10 3.22
CA TRP A 42 1.30 -17.12 4.28
C TRP A 42 2.76 -16.68 4.33
N ARG A 43 3.71 -17.63 4.18
CA ARG A 43 5.14 -17.32 4.09
C ARG A 43 5.47 -16.45 2.87
N ALA A 44 4.88 -16.75 1.71
CA ALA A 44 5.05 -15.95 0.50
C ALA A 44 4.53 -14.51 0.71
N THR A 45 3.35 -14.36 1.32
CA THR A 45 2.76 -13.06 1.64
C THR A 45 3.66 -12.26 2.60
N MET A 46 4.16 -12.88 3.66
CA MET A 46 5.12 -12.24 4.57
C MET A 46 6.42 -11.83 3.86
N GLY A 47 6.95 -12.67 2.98
CA GLY A 47 8.12 -12.35 2.17
C GLY A 47 7.89 -11.12 1.28
N HIS A 48 6.71 -11.01 0.67
CA HIS A 48 6.33 -9.83 -0.12
C HIS A 48 6.27 -8.57 0.74
N LEU A 49 5.67 -8.64 1.94
CA LEU A 49 5.61 -7.52 2.88
C LEU A 49 6.99 -7.11 3.42
N GLN A 50 7.89 -8.07 3.68
CA GLN A 50 9.27 -7.78 4.08
C GLN A 50 10.08 -7.14 2.96
N SER A 51 9.80 -7.50 1.71
CA SER A 51 10.43 -6.89 0.53
C SER A 51 9.89 -5.50 0.21
N TRP A 52 8.74 -5.13 0.80
CA TRP A 52 8.14 -3.82 0.63
C TRP A 52 8.99 -2.75 1.32
N ARG A 53 9.88 -2.11 0.56
CA ARG A 53 10.52 -0.87 0.99
C ARG A 53 9.53 0.26 0.79
N VAL A 54 9.24 0.98 1.86
CA VAL A 54 8.62 2.31 1.76
C VAL A 54 9.54 3.14 0.86
N PRO A 55 9.06 3.72 -0.25
CA PRO A 55 9.88 4.61 -1.05
C PRO A 55 10.44 5.67 -0.12
N ALA A 56 11.77 5.78 -0.06
CA ALA A 56 12.43 6.78 0.76
C ALA A 56 11.87 8.14 0.32
N GLN A 57 11.16 8.82 1.22
CA GLN A 57 10.83 10.22 1.02
C GLN A 57 12.17 10.93 0.86
N GLU A 58 12.41 11.52 -0.32
CA GLU A 58 13.56 12.38 -0.51
C GLU A 58 13.51 13.45 0.59
N PRO A 59 14.56 13.58 1.44
CA PRO A 59 14.54 14.58 2.48
C PRO A 59 14.38 15.95 1.82
N PRO A 60 13.46 16.80 2.29
CA PRO A 60 13.34 18.15 1.75
C PRO A 60 14.72 18.81 1.86
N ALA A 61 15.18 19.39 0.74
CA ALA A 61 16.49 20.04 0.66
C ALA A 61 16.70 20.93 1.88
N ALA A 62 17.69 20.59 2.70
CA ALA A 62 17.95 21.26 3.97
C ALA A 62 18.26 22.74 3.68
N ARG A 63 17.30 23.62 3.99
CA ARG A 63 17.55 25.07 4.04
C ARG A 63 18.51 25.31 5.20
N ALA A 64 19.75 25.68 4.88
CA ALA A 64 20.77 26.03 5.84
C ALA A 64 20.24 27.14 6.77
N VAL A 65 19.99 26.78 8.03
CA VAL A 65 19.49 27.72 9.05
C VAL A 65 20.67 28.57 9.54
N PRO A 66 20.63 29.92 9.42
CA PRO A 66 21.79 30.79 9.64
C PRO A 66 22.17 31.03 11.12
N MET A 67 21.47 30.43 12.09
CA MET A 67 21.66 30.76 13.52
C MET A 67 22.91 30.15 14.18
N LEU A 68 23.58 29.17 13.56
CA LEU A 68 24.79 28.57 14.16
C LEU A 68 25.99 29.53 14.19
N LYS A 69 26.01 30.57 13.35
CA LYS A 69 27.11 31.54 13.27
C LYS A 69 27.21 32.46 14.48
N TRP A 70 26.09 32.72 15.17
CA TRP A 70 26.07 33.65 16.30
C TRP A 70 26.56 33.02 17.61
N ALA A 71 26.41 31.70 17.78
CA ALA A 71 26.87 31.00 18.97
C ALA A 71 28.40 31.05 19.15
N ILE A 72 29.16 31.09 18.05
CA ILE A 72 30.63 31.13 18.08
C ILE A 72 31.14 32.53 18.48
N ALA A 73 30.45 33.60 18.08
CA ALA A 73 30.86 34.97 18.40
C ALA A 73 30.77 35.25 19.92
N ALA A 74 29.75 34.72 20.60
CA ALA A 74 29.58 34.91 22.04
C ALA A 74 30.71 34.24 22.86
N LEU A 75 31.22 33.10 22.41
CA LEU A 75 32.33 32.39 23.06
C LEU A 75 33.67 33.14 22.95
N VAL A 76 33.90 33.83 21.83
CA VAL A 76 35.14 34.60 21.60
C VAL A 76 35.18 35.86 22.48
N VAL A 77 34.05 36.57 22.63
CA VAL A 77 33.99 37.79 23.45
C VAL A 77 34.22 37.49 24.94
N LEU A 78 33.67 36.39 25.46
CA LEU A 78 33.88 35.98 26.85
C LEU A 78 35.33 35.53 27.14
N GLY A 79 35.99 34.88 26.18
CA GLY A 79 37.39 34.44 26.35
C GLY A 79 38.38 35.60 26.44
N VAL A 80 38.17 36.67 25.67
CA VAL A 80 39.08 37.84 25.65
C VAL A 80 38.96 38.68 26.93
N GLY A 81 37.76 38.80 27.50
CA GLY A 81 37.55 39.58 28.74
C GLY A 81 38.29 39.01 29.96
N VAL A 82 38.39 37.67 30.08
CA VAL A 82 39.07 37.01 31.20
C VAL A 82 40.60 37.12 31.08
N GLY A 83 41.14 37.17 29.85
CA GLY A 83 42.57 37.26 29.60
C GLY A 83 43.19 38.61 30.00
N VAL A 84 42.47 39.71 29.77
CA VAL A 84 42.98 41.07 30.04
C VAL A 84 42.96 41.42 31.53
N GLY A 85 42.00 40.89 32.31
CA GLY A 85 41.89 41.19 33.74
C GLY A 85 43.04 40.65 34.61
N ARG A 86 43.76 39.62 34.15
CA ARG A 86 44.87 39.01 34.89
C ARG A 86 46.21 39.73 34.71
N LEU A 87 46.35 40.57 33.67
CA LEU A 87 47.62 41.20 33.30
C LEU A 87 47.82 42.61 33.87
N SER A 88 46.77 43.26 34.37
CA SER A 88 46.85 44.65 34.86
C SER A 88 47.07 44.77 36.38
N ALA A 89 47.38 43.69 37.09
CA ALA A 89 47.64 43.74 38.54
C ALA A 89 49.14 44.03 38.82
N PRO A 90 49.49 45.17 39.43
CA PRO A 90 50.89 45.48 39.77
C PRO A 90 51.42 44.54 40.88
N PRO A 91 52.63 43.96 40.72
CA PRO A 91 53.24 43.13 41.74
C PRO A 91 53.95 44.03 42.76
N GLY A 92 53.31 44.30 43.91
CA GLY A 92 54.06 44.70 45.12
C GLY A 92 53.54 45.90 45.91
N ALA A 93 52.34 45.83 46.48
CA ALA A 93 51.94 46.80 47.52
C ALA A 93 50.93 46.23 48.54
N VAL A 94 51.13 45.00 49.03
CA VAL A 94 50.46 44.55 50.25
C VAL A 94 51.42 43.68 51.07
N PRO A 95 51.80 44.08 52.30
CA PRO A 95 52.69 43.27 53.13
C PRO A 95 52.05 41.90 53.39
N ALA A 96 52.85 40.83 53.31
CA ALA A 96 52.39 39.44 53.41
C ALA A 96 51.58 39.17 54.70
N ALA A 97 51.89 39.88 55.77
CA ALA A 97 51.15 39.83 57.04
C ALA A 97 49.70 40.34 56.93
N LEU A 98 49.46 41.39 56.14
CA LEU A 98 48.11 41.94 55.95
C LEU A 98 47.26 41.01 55.06
N ARG A 99 47.89 40.40 54.05
CA ARG A 99 47.25 39.35 53.23
C ARG A 99 46.85 38.13 54.05
N ALA A 100 47.73 37.66 54.94
CA ALA A 100 47.45 36.49 55.78
C ALA A 100 46.26 36.72 56.73
N ALA A 101 46.06 37.96 57.19
CA ALA A 101 44.95 38.31 58.08
C ALA A 101 43.62 38.57 57.34
N LEU A 102 43.65 39.19 56.15
CA LEU A 102 42.43 39.56 55.41
C LEU A 102 41.89 38.47 54.47
N LEU A 103 42.74 37.58 53.95
CA LEU A 103 42.30 36.50 53.05
C LEU A 103 41.20 35.58 53.62
N PRO A 104 41.25 35.12 54.88
CA PRO A 104 40.23 34.19 55.38
C PRO A 104 38.85 34.85 55.51
N GLU A 105 38.79 36.13 55.87
CA GLU A 105 37.54 36.86 56.07
C GLU A 105 36.87 37.19 54.73
N LEU A 106 37.64 37.72 53.78
CA LEU A 106 37.18 37.97 52.41
C LEU A 106 36.69 36.69 51.73
N ARG A 107 37.35 35.56 51.97
CA ARG A 107 36.95 34.28 51.36
C ARG A 107 35.63 33.78 51.94
N LYS A 108 35.37 34.02 53.22
CA LYS A 108 34.09 33.66 53.85
C LYS A 108 32.95 34.53 53.31
N GLU A 109 33.08 35.85 53.34
CA GLU A 109 32.04 36.76 52.83
C GLU A 109 31.76 36.52 51.34
N LEU A 110 32.81 36.40 50.52
CA LEU A 110 32.64 36.14 49.09
C LEU A 110 31.98 34.78 48.81
N SER A 111 32.30 33.75 49.60
CA SER A 111 31.67 32.43 49.43
C SER A 111 30.19 32.44 49.84
N ALA A 112 29.84 33.19 50.88
CA ALA A 112 28.46 33.33 51.34
C ALA A 112 27.63 34.11 50.30
N ASP A 113 28.15 35.24 49.81
CA ASP A 113 27.47 36.06 48.80
C ASP A 113 27.31 35.32 47.46
N LEU A 114 28.34 34.61 47.00
CA LEU A 114 28.25 33.80 45.79
C LEU A 114 27.20 32.69 45.93
N GLN A 115 27.16 32.02 47.09
CA GLN A 115 26.21 30.94 47.33
C GLN A 115 24.77 31.47 47.42
N ALA A 116 24.57 32.63 48.04
CA ALA A 116 23.28 33.32 48.06
C ALA A 116 22.83 33.71 46.65
N ALA A 117 23.69 34.40 45.88
CA ALA A 117 23.38 34.83 44.51
C ALA A 117 23.07 33.64 43.57
N LEU A 118 23.89 32.59 43.62
CA LEU A 118 23.70 31.40 42.78
C LEU A 118 22.42 30.64 43.13
N SER A 119 22.05 30.57 44.42
CA SER A 119 20.83 29.88 44.83
C SER A 119 19.55 30.62 44.41
N ALA A 120 19.55 31.95 44.48
CA ALA A 120 18.45 32.78 44.02
C ALA A 120 18.27 32.66 42.50
N ASP A 121 19.37 32.78 41.74
CA ASP A 121 19.35 32.81 40.28
C ASP A 121 19.04 31.43 39.66
N ARG A 122 19.55 30.35 40.26
CA ARG A 122 19.32 28.98 39.77
C ARG A 122 17.84 28.58 39.79
N SER A 123 17.07 29.07 40.75
CA SER A 123 15.64 28.78 40.83
C SER A 123 14.81 29.50 39.75
N GLY A 124 15.16 30.75 39.44
CA GLY A 124 14.53 31.54 38.37
C GLY A 124 14.82 30.95 36.99
N LEU A 125 16.10 30.73 36.68
CA LEU A 125 16.54 30.15 35.40
C LEU A 125 15.89 28.79 35.12
N THR A 126 15.77 27.93 36.13
CA THR A 126 15.17 26.59 35.95
C THR A 126 13.67 26.69 35.67
N ASN A 127 12.97 27.62 36.30
CA ASN A 127 11.53 27.80 36.11
C ASN A 127 11.19 28.41 34.75
N ASP A 128 11.93 29.44 34.33
CA ASP A 128 11.71 30.09 33.04
C ASP A 128 12.05 29.18 31.87
N PHE A 129 13.15 28.42 31.97
CA PHE A 129 13.49 27.41 31.00
C PHE A 129 12.43 26.31 30.90
N ARG A 130 11.91 25.82 32.04
CA ARG A 130 10.82 24.83 32.06
C ARG A 130 9.54 25.38 31.42
N ARG A 131 9.20 26.66 31.64
CA ARG A 131 8.05 27.30 31.01
C ARG A 131 8.25 27.43 29.50
N GLN A 132 9.41 27.88 29.05
CA GLN A 132 9.73 28.00 27.63
C GLN A 132 9.71 26.65 26.92
N LEU A 133 10.30 25.61 27.54
CA LEU A 133 10.25 24.26 26.97
C LEU A 133 8.82 23.75 26.85
N ARG A 134 8.00 23.89 27.90
CA ARG A 134 6.60 23.43 27.87
C ARG A 134 5.80 24.17 26.79
N ALA A 135 5.92 25.50 26.71
CA ALA A 135 5.27 26.29 25.68
C ALA A 135 5.74 25.92 24.27
N GLY A 136 7.05 25.67 24.08
CA GLY A 136 7.60 25.23 22.80
C GLY A 136 7.09 23.86 22.37
N PHE A 137 6.97 22.91 23.30
CA PHE A 137 6.40 21.59 23.01
C PHE A 137 4.91 21.64 22.69
N GLU A 138 4.13 22.43 23.42
CA GLU A 138 2.69 22.62 23.14
C GLU A 138 2.47 23.23 21.75
N GLN A 139 3.26 24.25 21.39
CA GLN A 139 3.20 24.85 20.06
C GLN A 139 3.59 23.86 18.95
N MET A 140 4.68 23.11 19.16
CA MET A 140 5.11 22.10 18.18
C MET A 140 4.07 20.98 18.01
N ALA A 141 3.43 20.56 19.10
CA ALA A 141 2.37 19.54 19.03
C ALA A 141 1.15 20.04 18.25
N SER A 142 0.71 21.29 18.47
CA SER A 142 -0.42 21.86 17.72
C SER A 142 -0.09 22.04 16.24
N ASP A 143 1.12 22.49 15.91
CA ASP A 143 1.54 22.72 14.53
C ASP A 143 1.68 21.40 13.77
N THR A 144 2.26 20.38 14.41
CA THR A 144 2.39 19.02 13.81
C THR A 144 1.03 18.39 13.54
N LEU A 145 0.07 18.54 14.48
CA LEU A 145 -1.29 18.04 14.30
C LEU A 145 -2.01 18.77 13.17
N ALA A 146 -1.89 20.10 13.09
CA ALA A 146 -2.51 20.90 12.04
C ALA A 146 -1.98 20.51 10.65
N VAL A 147 -0.66 20.37 10.50
CA VAL A 147 -0.03 19.95 9.23
C VAL A 147 -0.49 18.54 8.85
N SER A 148 -0.42 17.57 9.77
CA SER A 148 -0.84 16.20 9.45
C SER A 148 -2.32 16.12 9.06
N ARG A 149 -3.19 16.93 9.70
CA ARG A 149 -4.62 16.97 9.38
C ARG A 149 -4.85 17.50 7.96
N THR A 150 -4.14 18.55 7.56
CA THR A 150 -4.24 19.09 6.20
C THR A 150 -3.74 18.09 5.16
N GLU A 151 -2.62 17.42 5.42
CA GLU A 151 -2.07 16.41 4.51
C GLU A 151 -3.01 15.21 4.38
N THR A 152 -3.57 14.72 5.49
CA THR A 152 -4.54 13.62 5.48
C THR A 152 -5.82 14.00 4.72
N GLN A 153 -6.28 15.25 4.85
CA GLN A 153 -7.44 15.74 4.11
C GLN A 153 -7.16 15.81 2.60
N LEU A 154 -5.98 16.29 2.21
CA LEU A 154 -5.58 16.33 0.81
C LEU A 154 -5.49 14.92 0.22
N LEU A 155 -4.79 14.00 0.89
CA LEU A 155 -4.68 12.60 0.46
C LEU A 155 -6.05 11.91 0.36
N LEU A 156 -6.94 12.15 1.32
CA LEU A 156 -8.29 11.58 1.29
C LEU A 156 -9.11 12.14 0.12
N SER A 157 -9.01 13.44 -0.14
CA SER A 157 -9.72 14.08 -1.25
C SER A 157 -9.23 13.57 -2.61
N ASP A 158 -7.91 13.43 -2.78
CA ASP A 158 -7.29 12.89 -3.98
C ASP A 158 -7.65 11.41 -4.21
N PHE A 159 -7.65 10.62 -3.14
CA PHE A 159 -8.09 9.23 -3.17
C PHE A 159 -9.55 9.11 -3.60
N ILE A 160 -10.46 9.90 -3.01
CA ILE A 160 -11.89 9.88 -3.39
C ILE A 160 -12.07 10.29 -4.85
N GLN A 161 -11.36 11.32 -5.31
CA GLN A 161 -11.45 11.79 -6.70
C GLN A 161 -10.97 10.72 -7.68
N THR A 162 -9.81 10.13 -7.42
CA THR A 162 -9.23 9.06 -8.24
C THR A 162 -10.12 7.82 -8.26
N TYR A 163 -10.66 7.44 -7.10
CA TYR A 163 -11.56 6.30 -6.98
C TYR A 163 -12.85 6.49 -7.79
N ASN A 164 -13.46 7.67 -7.71
CA ASN A 164 -14.67 7.99 -8.45
C ASN A 164 -14.43 8.02 -9.97
N LEU A 165 -13.29 8.54 -10.41
CA LEU A 165 -12.91 8.54 -11.83
C LEU A 165 -12.77 7.10 -12.36
N ASN A 166 -12.07 6.23 -11.62
CA ASN A 166 -11.90 4.83 -11.99
C ASN A 166 -13.25 4.09 -12.04
N ARG A 167 -14.15 4.35 -11.09
CA ARG A 167 -15.50 3.78 -11.08
C ARG A 167 -16.32 4.18 -12.30
N GLU A 168 -16.23 5.43 -12.73
CA GLU A 168 -16.96 5.89 -13.90
C GLU A 168 -16.40 5.26 -15.18
N GLN A 169 -15.07 5.14 -15.31
CA GLN A 169 -14.44 4.43 -16.41
C GLN A 169 -14.84 2.94 -16.45
N ASP A 170 -14.87 2.28 -15.29
CA ASP A 170 -15.26 0.87 -15.19
C ASP A 170 -16.74 0.66 -15.56
N ARG A 171 -17.61 1.59 -15.14
CA ARG A 171 -19.03 1.59 -15.53
C ARG A 171 -19.19 1.74 -17.04
N GLN A 172 -18.43 2.64 -17.66
CA GLN A 172 -18.46 2.84 -19.11
C GLN A 172 -17.92 1.62 -19.86
N ALA A 173 -16.81 1.04 -19.42
CA ALA A 173 -16.24 -0.17 -20.00
C ALA A 173 -17.20 -1.36 -19.92
N THR A 174 -17.86 -1.54 -18.76
CA THR A 174 -18.86 -2.60 -18.55
C THR A 174 -20.07 -2.43 -19.48
N MET A 175 -20.59 -1.20 -19.61
CA MET A 175 -21.69 -0.91 -20.52
C MET A 175 -21.30 -1.12 -21.98
N ALA A 176 -20.08 -0.75 -22.37
CA ALA A 176 -19.57 -0.99 -23.73
C ALA A 176 -19.46 -2.49 -24.01
N ALA A 177 -18.93 -3.28 -23.07
CA ALA A 177 -18.85 -4.74 -23.20
C ALA A 177 -20.23 -5.39 -23.33
N TYR A 178 -21.22 -4.94 -22.55
CA TYR A 178 -22.60 -5.43 -22.66
C TYR A 178 -23.21 -5.13 -24.04
N GLN A 179 -23.07 -3.89 -24.52
CA GLN A 179 -23.55 -3.50 -25.84
C GLN A 179 -22.87 -4.30 -26.96
N GLN A 180 -21.58 -4.59 -26.83
CA GLN A 180 -20.85 -5.41 -27.78
C GLN A 180 -21.39 -6.86 -27.79
N SER A 181 -21.62 -7.46 -26.63
CA SER A 181 -22.22 -8.80 -26.52
C SER A 181 -23.62 -8.86 -27.14
N GLU A 182 -24.45 -7.83 -26.94
CA GLU A 182 -25.76 -7.72 -27.58
C GLU A 182 -25.65 -7.65 -29.12
N ARG A 183 -24.70 -6.89 -29.65
CA ARG A 183 -24.47 -6.83 -31.11
C ARG A 183 -24.05 -8.18 -31.68
N LEU A 184 -23.13 -8.88 -31.00
CA LEU A 184 -22.69 -10.22 -31.39
C LEU A 184 -23.88 -11.20 -31.40
N ARG A 185 -24.66 -11.26 -30.31
CA ARG A 185 -25.84 -12.12 -30.24
C ARG A 185 -26.84 -11.84 -31.36
N ARG A 186 -27.10 -10.58 -31.69
CA ARG A 186 -28.00 -10.23 -32.81
C ARG A 186 -27.45 -10.69 -34.17
N ALA A 187 -26.15 -10.55 -34.40
CA ALA A 187 -25.52 -11.04 -35.62
C ALA A 187 -25.59 -12.57 -35.71
N ASP A 188 -25.34 -13.27 -34.61
CA ASP A 188 -25.42 -14.73 -34.53
C ASP A 188 -26.84 -15.23 -34.81
N TYR A 189 -27.86 -14.59 -34.21
CA TYR A 189 -29.26 -14.92 -34.49
C TYR A 189 -29.65 -14.66 -35.95
N ALA A 190 -29.14 -13.59 -36.56
CA ALA A 190 -29.38 -13.30 -37.98
C ALA A 190 -28.73 -14.37 -38.88
N SER A 191 -27.52 -14.83 -38.54
CA SER A 191 -26.85 -15.92 -39.27
C SER A 191 -27.61 -17.23 -39.12
N LEU A 192 -27.98 -17.62 -37.90
CA LEU A 192 -28.72 -18.85 -37.63
C LEU A 192 -30.04 -18.88 -38.42
N ARG A 193 -30.76 -17.75 -38.46
CA ARG A 193 -31.98 -17.63 -39.25
C ARG A 193 -31.73 -17.87 -40.74
N LYS A 194 -30.67 -17.27 -41.29
CA LYS A 194 -30.30 -17.46 -42.70
C LYS A 194 -29.94 -18.91 -43.00
N ASP A 195 -29.25 -19.58 -42.08
CA ASP A 195 -28.91 -20.99 -42.21
C ASP A 195 -30.17 -21.86 -42.17
N LEU A 196 -31.13 -21.56 -41.28
CA LEU A 196 -32.43 -22.23 -41.24
C LEU A 196 -33.24 -22.01 -42.52
N GLU A 197 -33.28 -20.79 -43.05
CA GLU A 197 -33.92 -20.48 -44.33
C GLU A 197 -33.25 -21.27 -45.48
N THR A 198 -31.92 -21.39 -45.47
CA THR A 198 -31.16 -22.18 -46.45
C THR A 198 -31.50 -23.67 -46.35
N VAL A 199 -31.53 -24.23 -45.14
CA VAL A 199 -31.89 -25.64 -44.91
C VAL A 199 -33.33 -25.90 -45.36
N ALA A 200 -34.27 -25.00 -45.07
CA ALA A 200 -35.66 -25.12 -45.50
C ALA A 200 -35.79 -25.13 -47.03
N VAL A 201 -35.09 -24.23 -47.73
CA VAL A 201 -35.10 -24.18 -49.20
C VAL A 201 -34.46 -25.44 -49.81
N VAL A 202 -33.35 -25.92 -49.25
CA VAL A 202 -32.71 -27.16 -49.71
C VAL A 202 -33.62 -28.37 -49.48
N ALA A 203 -34.30 -28.44 -48.33
CA ALA A 203 -35.24 -29.51 -48.03
C ALA A 203 -36.45 -29.51 -48.99
N GLU A 204 -37.03 -28.35 -49.28
CA GLU A 204 -38.13 -28.20 -50.23
C GLU A 204 -37.73 -28.66 -51.64
N ASN A 205 -36.57 -28.22 -52.14
CA ASN A 205 -36.06 -28.64 -53.45
C ASN A 205 -35.84 -30.15 -53.54
N ARG A 206 -35.36 -30.79 -52.45
CA ARG A 206 -35.16 -32.24 -52.39
C ARG A 206 -36.50 -32.99 -52.37
N LEU A 207 -37.51 -32.46 -51.68
CA LEU A 207 -38.85 -33.04 -51.66
C LEU A 207 -39.51 -32.97 -53.04
N GLN A 208 -39.40 -31.82 -53.72
CA GLN A 208 -39.90 -31.68 -55.09
C GLN A 208 -39.19 -32.64 -56.05
N GLN A 209 -37.87 -32.73 -55.98
CA GLN A 209 -37.10 -33.70 -56.77
C GLN A 209 -37.57 -35.15 -56.52
N ALA A 210 -37.74 -35.54 -55.26
CA ALA A 210 -38.23 -36.88 -54.91
C ALA A 210 -39.65 -37.14 -55.47
N GLN A 211 -40.53 -36.14 -55.46
CA GLN A 211 -41.86 -36.24 -56.05
C GLN A 211 -41.80 -36.43 -57.58
N TYR A 212 -40.93 -35.70 -58.28
CA TYR A 212 -40.72 -35.88 -59.72
C TYR A 212 -40.22 -37.30 -60.04
N GLU A 213 -39.21 -37.80 -59.31
CA GLU A 213 -38.67 -39.15 -59.50
C GLU A 213 -39.72 -40.24 -59.24
N ILE A 214 -40.55 -40.09 -58.19
CA ILE A 214 -41.67 -41.01 -57.92
C ILE A 214 -42.70 -40.98 -59.05
N GLY A 215 -43.00 -39.80 -59.60
CA GLY A 215 -43.91 -39.64 -60.75
C GLY A 215 -43.39 -40.36 -62.01
N GLU A 216 -42.09 -40.23 -62.30
CA GLU A 216 -41.44 -40.94 -63.41
C GLU A 216 -41.52 -42.46 -63.24
N LEU A 217 -41.18 -42.97 -62.05
CA LEU A 217 -41.28 -44.40 -61.74
C LEU A 217 -42.71 -44.93 -61.91
N ALA A 218 -43.72 -44.20 -61.41
CA ALA A 218 -45.13 -44.58 -61.53
C ALA A 218 -45.61 -44.61 -63.00
N SER A 219 -45.17 -43.64 -63.81
CA SER A 219 -45.52 -43.58 -65.25
C SER A 219 -44.90 -44.71 -66.07
N ASN A 220 -43.66 -45.11 -65.77
CA ASN A 220 -42.99 -46.23 -66.42
C ASN A 220 -43.60 -47.60 -66.07
N THR A 221 -44.26 -47.72 -64.91
CA THR A 221 -44.96 -48.95 -64.50
C THR A 221 -46.35 -49.13 -65.13
N ARG A 222 -46.83 -48.25 -66.03
CA ARG A 222 -48.11 -48.49 -66.74
C ARG A 222 -47.98 -49.71 -67.66
N PRO A 223 -48.78 -50.77 -67.48
CA PRO A 223 -48.71 -51.95 -68.31
C PRO A 223 -49.08 -51.59 -69.75
N THR A 224 -48.17 -51.87 -70.68
CA THR A 224 -48.45 -51.80 -72.11
C THR A 224 -49.64 -52.72 -72.42
N PRO A 225 -50.74 -52.19 -73.00
CA PRO A 225 -51.84 -53.05 -73.40
C PRO A 225 -51.32 -53.99 -74.49
N VAL A 226 -51.16 -55.27 -74.14
CA VAL A 226 -50.88 -56.33 -75.09
C VAL A 226 -52.12 -56.49 -75.96
N PHE A 227 -52.16 -55.76 -77.06
CA PHE A 227 -53.15 -55.98 -78.11
C PHE A 227 -52.84 -57.34 -78.74
N ASN A 228 -53.52 -58.38 -78.25
CA ASN A 228 -53.47 -59.72 -78.81
C ASN A 228 -54.16 -59.71 -80.18
N ASN A 229 -53.37 -59.45 -81.22
CA ASN A 229 -53.82 -59.52 -82.60
C ASN A 229 -53.76 -60.99 -83.06
N SER A 230 -54.80 -61.76 -82.74
CA SER A 230 -55.01 -63.09 -83.30
C SER A 230 -55.47 -62.97 -84.76
N ASN A 231 -54.48 -62.94 -85.65
CA ASN A 231 -54.51 -63.32 -87.07
C ASN A 231 -55.39 -64.60 -87.23
N ARG A 232 -56.42 -64.60 -88.08
CA ARG A 232 -56.38 -64.98 -89.52
C ARG A 232 -56.04 -66.46 -89.77
N LYS A 233 -56.90 -67.08 -90.59
CA LYS A 233 -56.91 -68.42 -91.25
C LYS A 233 -57.92 -69.37 -90.59
N GLY A 234 -58.86 -70.01 -91.30
CA GLY A 234 -59.06 -70.14 -92.74
C GLY A 234 -60.47 -70.67 -93.07
N ASN A 235 -60.71 -70.77 -94.39
CA ASN A 235 -61.88 -71.33 -95.07
C ASN A 235 -62.33 -72.69 -94.54
#